data_AF-A0A414PAL6-F1
#
_entry.id   AF-A0A414PAL6-F1
#
_cell.length_a   1.000
_cell.length_b   1.000
_cell.length_c   1.000
_cell.angle_alpha   90.00
_cell.angle_beta   90.00
_cell.angle_gamma   90.00
#
_symmetry.space_group_name_H-M   'P 1'
#
loop_
_entity.id
_entity.type
_entity.pdbx_description
1 polymer ?
#
loop_
_entity_poly.entity_id
_entity_poly.type
_entity_poly.pdbx_seq_one_letter_code
_entity_poly.pdbx_strand_id
1 'polypeptide(L)'
;MKRKILIEKKEKKVWTFLLENDSITEIHCTPENDEKAHYQIGDIYIGKVQNIVANIGAAFIEIAPGVNCYFDLQGVPTALFTYKIGKKPLCIGDELLVQISREAVKTKAPTVTGNLNLTGRYAVLTHGNTRIGVSSKIPKKERDAYKLRLQAYQNDRFGIIVRTNAKEAPFEAVVKEIEDLKKEYERLTSNAMSRVCFSCLKSAPPSYITDLKNAYMDGMQEIIVNDPDLYHTICSFFDREIPERSYLIRLYDDAGYPLGKLYSTQTAIENALKERVWLKHGGYLVIQVTEALTVVDVNSGKSIKKSKNTPDALKLNLEAAQETARQIRLRNLSGIILVDFVNMDDPEMEETLFQEFRFYLTKDPIQTTLVDITALGLAEVTRKKVRKPLYEMITV
;
A
#
# COMPACT_ATOMS: atom_id res chain seq x y z
N MET A 1 8.61 -16.85 -11.17
CA MET A 1 8.47 -17.26 -9.75
C MET A 1 7.01 -17.62 -9.52
N LYS A 2 6.71 -18.73 -8.85
CA LYS A 2 5.31 -19.11 -8.57
C LYS A 2 4.81 -18.32 -7.36
N ARG A 3 3.65 -17.68 -7.47
CA ARG A 3 3.06 -16.86 -6.40
C ARG A 3 1.65 -17.33 -6.04
N LYS A 4 1.33 -17.28 -4.75
CA LYS A 4 -0.02 -17.49 -4.23
C LYS A 4 -0.33 -16.41 -3.20
N ILE A 5 -1.60 -16.04 -3.08
CA ILE A 5 -2.07 -15.19 -2.00
C ILE A 5 -3.08 -15.96 -1.18
N LEU A 6 -2.95 -15.91 0.14
CA LEU A 6 -3.94 -16.42 1.07
C LEU A 6 -4.60 -15.23 1.75
N ILE A 7 -5.93 -15.21 1.80
CA ILE A 7 -6.72 -14.22 2.53
C ILE A 7 -7.53 -14.96 3.58
N GLU A 8 -7.19 -14.73 4.83
CA GLU A 8 -7.83 -15.34 5.98
C GLU A 8 -8.56 -14.30 6.82
N LYS A 9 -9.85 -14.51 7.02
CA LYS A 9 -10.62 -13.86 8.06
C LYS A 9 -10.49 -14.66 9.36
N LYS A 10 -9.88 -14.07 10.38
CA LYS A 10 -9.79 -14.64 11.74
C LYS A 10 -9.66 -13.54 12.78
N GLU A 11 -10.24 -13.76 13.97
CA GLU A 11 -10.12 -12.83 15.12
C GLU A 11 -10.52 -11.37 14.80
N LYS A 12 -11.58 -11.18 14.00
CA LYS A 12 -12.02 -9.86 13.51
C LYS A 12 -10.92 -9.09 12.76
N LYS A 13 -10.02 -9.82 12.11
CA LYS A 13 -8.95 -9.29 11.27
C LYS A 13 -8.94 -10.04 9.94
N VAL A 14 -8.64 -9.30 8.88
CA VAL A 14 -8.35 -9.83 7.55
C VAL A 14 -6.83 -9.90 7.42
N TRP A 15 -6.33 -11.12 7.25
CA TRP A 15 -4.92 -11.42 7.08
C TRP A 15 -4.64 -11.75 5.62
N THR A 16 -3.60 -11.15 5.07
CA THR A 16 -3.12 -11.42 3.70
C THR A 16 -1.72 -11.98 3.79
N PHE A 17 -1.49 -13.15 3.20
CA PHE A 17 -0.18 -13.79 3.11
C PHE A 17 0.23 -13.90 1.65
N LEU A 18 1.37 -13.32 1.28
CA LEU A 18 1.98 -13.57 -0.03
C LEU A 18 2.95 -14.73 0.10
N LEU A 19 2.77 -15.75 -0.73
CA LEU A 19 3.69 -16.86 -0.85
C LEU A 19 4.43 -16.76 -2.17
N GLU A 20 5.75 -16.93 -2.12
CA GLU A 20 6.58 -17.13 -3.30
C GLU A 20 7.30 -18.47 -3.21
N ASN A 21 7.08 -19.34 -4.20
CA ASN A 21 7.52 -20.74 -4.21
C ASN A 21 7.16 -21.48 -2.89
N ASP A 22 5.90 -21.34 -2.47
CA ASP A 22 5.31 -21.95 -1.27
C ASP A 22 5.93 -21.50 0.07
N SER A 23 6.76 -20.45 0.08
CA SER A 23 7.26 -19.79 1.29
C SER A 23 6.57 -18.45 1.50
N ILE A 24 6.06 -18.18 2.70
CA ILE A 24 5.46 -16.89 3.05
C ILE A 24 6.55 -15.81 3.08
N THR A 25 6.40 -14.78 2.26
CA THR A 25 7.35 -13.68 2.10
C THR A 25 6.82 -12.34 2.59
N GLU A 26 5.49 -12.16 2.65
CA GLU A 26 4.85 -10.95 3.18
C GLU A 26 3.62 -11.35 4.00
N ILE A 27 3.41 -10.65 5.12
CA ILE A 27 2.25 -10.80 6.00
C ILE A 27 1.66 -9.42 6.24
N HIS A 28 0.38 -9.25 5.89
CA HIS A 28 -0.38 -8.06 6.21
C HIS A 28 -1.60 -8.44 7.04
N CYS A 29 -2.01 -7.52 7.92
CA CYS A 29 -3.18 -7.68 8.74
C CYS A 29 -3.93 -6.35 8.82
N THR A 30 -5.24 -6.39 8.61
CA THR A 30 -6.11 -5.24 8.81
C THR A 30 -7.33 -5.63 9.60
N PRO A 31 -7.79 -4.83 10.58
CA PRO A 31 -9.01 -5.16 11.32
C PRO A 31 -10.22 -5.21 10.39
N GLU A 32 -11.14 -6.13 10.67
CA GLU A 32 -12.37 -6.39 9.90
C GLU A 32 -13.34 -5.22 10.02
N ASN A 33 -13.56 -4.76 11.25
CA ASN A 33 -14.39 -3.61 11.60
C ASN A 33 -13.53 -2.61 12.34
N ASP A 34 -12.63 -1.96 11.61
CA ASP A 34 -11.89 -0.86 12.21
C ASP A 34 -12.80 0.38 12.19
N GLU A 35 -13.61 0.54 13.23
CA GLU A 35 -14.29 1.82 13.50
C GLU A 35 -13.27 2.97 13.69
N LYS A 36 -11.96 2.67 13.79
CA LYS A 36 -10.87 3.64 13.75
C LYS A 36 -10.11 3.69 12.40
N ALA A 37 -10.33 2.78 11.46
CA ALA A 37 -9.85 2.92 10.06
C ALA A 37 -10.91 3.51 9.12
N HIS A 38 -11.76 4.39 9.64
CA HIS A 38 -12.73 5.15 8.86
C HIS A 38 -12.12 6.20 7.93
N TYR A 39 -10.80 6.34 7.80
CA TYR A 39 -10.19 7.44 7.05
C TYR A 39 -9.07 6.95 6.14
N GLN A 40 -9.44 6.22 5.10
CA GLN A 40 -8.52 5.64 4.12
C GLN A 40 -8.25 6.60 2.97
N ILE A 41 -7.06 6.50 2.36
CA ILE A 41 -6.75 7.25 1.14
C ILE A 41 -7.81 6.92 0.08
N GLY A 42 -8.43 7.97 -0.46
CA GLY A 42 -9.45 7.87 -1.48
C GLY A 42 -10.88 8.02 -0.96
N ASP A 43 -11.11 7.92 0.35
CA ASP A 43 -12.43 8.19 0.93
C ASP A 43 -12.86 9.63 0.66
N ILE A 44 -14.15 9.83 0.43
CA ILE A 44 -14.77 11.13 0.19
C ILE A 44 -15.80 11.42 1.28
N TYR A 45 -15.61 12.54 1.98
CA TYR A 45 -16.43 12.99 3.10
C TYR A 45 -17.01 14.39 2.85
N ILE A 46 -18.07 14.71 3.58
CA ILE A 46 -18.46 16.10 3.84
C ILE A 46 -17.72 16.57 5.08
N GLY A 47 -16.73 17.45 4.90
CA GLY A 47 -15.94 18.00 5.99
C GLY A 47 -16.39 19.41 6.37
N LYS A 48 -16.15 19.80 7.62
CA LYS A 48 -16.42 21.13 8.15
C LYS A 48 -15.14 21.89 8.43
N VAL A 49 -15.05 23.13 7.98
CA VAL A 49 -13.90 24.00 8.27
C VAL A 49 -13.90 24.36 9.75
N GLN A 50 -12.93 23.87 10.51
CA GLN A 50 -12.77 24.18 11.93
C GLN A 50 -11.90 25.41 12.15
N ASN A 51 -10.80 25.51 11.40
CA ASN A 51 -9.85 26.60 11.55
C ASN A 51 -9.18 26.95 10.21
N ILE A 52 -8.78 28.20 10.04
CA ILE A 52 -8.06 28.68 8.86
C ILE A 52 -6.77 29.34 9.35
N VAL A 53 -5.63 28.82 8.91
CA VAL A 53 -4.30 29.31 9.28
C VAL A 53 -3.62 29.84 8.02
N ALA A 54 -3.92 31.09 7.67
CA ALA A 54 -3.45 31.72 6.45
C ALA A 54 -1.91 31.77 6.34
N ASN A 55 -1.20 31.91 7.47
CA ASN A 55 0.27 31.99 7.52
C ASN A 55 0.97 30.76 6.93
N ILE A 56 0.33 29.59 7.00
CA ILE A 56 0.86 28.33 6.46
C ILE A 56 0.12 27.89 5.18
N GLY A 57 -0.77 28.74 4.66
CA GLY A 57 -1.55 28.44 3.46
C GLY A 57 -2.53 27.29 3.64
N ALA A 58 -3.05 27.06 4.85
CA ALA A 58 -3.86 25.88 5.16
C ALA A 58 -5.15 26.17 5.92
N ALA A 59 -6.08 25.22 5.83
CA ALA A 59 -7.24 25.10 6.71
C ALA A 59 -7.25 23.73 7.38
N PHE A 60 -7.85 23.66 8.56
CA PHE A 60 -8.17 22.41 9.24
C PHE A 60 -9.63 22.08 8.98
N ILE A 61 -9.87 20.95 8.32
CA ILE A 61 -11.20 20.45 8.00
C ILE A 61 -11.44 19.21 8.85
N GLU A 62 -12.49 19.23 9.65
CA GLU A 62 -12.94 18.07 10.41
C GLU A 62 -13.84 17.21 9.52
N ILE A 63 -13.56 15.91 9.42
CA ILE A 63 -14.34 14.97 8.61
C ILE A 63 -15.23 14.04 9.44
N ALA A 64 -14.99 14.02 10.74
CA ALA A 64 -15.79 13.37 11.76
C ALA A 64 -15.41 13.96 13.12
N PRO A 65 -16.25 13.84 14.17
CA PRO A 65 -15.95 14.39 15.49
C PRO A 65 -14.56 14.00 16.00
N GLY A 66 -13.70 15.01 16.21
CA GLY A 66 -12.32 14.85 16.67
C GLY A 66 -11.28 14.51 15.59
N VAL A 67 -11.70 14.35 14.33
CA VAL A 67 -10.82 13.94 13.22
C VAL A 67 -10.56 15.14 12.30
N ASN A 68 -9.55 15.92 12.67
CA ASN A 68 -9.09 17.07 11.91
C ASN A 68 -8.08 16.68 10.84
N CYS A 69 -8.26 17.23 9.64
CA CYS A 69 -7.43 17.01 8.48
C CYS A 69 -6.80 18.31 7.99
N TYR A 70 -5.58 18.24 7.48
CA TYR A 70 -4.94 19.36 6.80
C TYR A 70 -5.52 19.52 5.40
N PHE A 71 -5.91 20.74 5.03
CA PHE A 71 -6.38 21.11 3.69
C PHE A 71 -5.59 22.31 3.16
N ASP A 72 -5.07 22.20 1.94
CA ASP A 72 -4.32 23.28 1.28
C ASP A 72 -5.28 24.34 0.72
N LEU A 73 -5.06 25.62 1.06
CA LEU A 73 -5.91 26.73 0.58
C LEU A 73 -5.87 26.90 -0.94
N GLN A 74 -4.87 26.38 -1.64
CA GLN A 74 -4.84 26.36 -3.10
C GLN A 74 -6.00 25.53 -3.70
N GLY A 75 -6.59 24.61 -2.93
CA GLY A 75 -7.75 23.82 -3.34
C GLY A 75 -9.11 24.51 -3.15
N VAL A 76 -9.16 25.71 -2.54
CA VAL A 76 -10.42 26.43 -2.31
C VAL A 76 -11.16 26.82 -3.59
N PRO A 77 -10.51 27.31 -4.67
CA PRO A 77 -11.22 27.72 -5.88
C PRO A 77 -12.02 26.60 -6.56
N THR A 78 -11.61 25.35 -6.32
CA THR A 78 -12.23 24.14 -6.88
C THR A 78 -12.97 23.33 -5.82
N ALA A 79 -13.25 23.90 -4.65
CA ALA A 79 -13.97 23.20 -3.59
C ALA A 79 -15.47 23.15 -3.89
N LEU A 80 -16.08 21.99 -3.64
CA LEU A 80 -17.53 21.79 -3.73
C LEU A 80 -18.15 21.97 -2.35
N PHE A 81 -18.84 23.08 -2.13
CA PHE A 81 -19.49 23.40 -0.86
C PHE A 81 -20.89 22.79 -0.79
N THR A 82 -21.19 22.08 0.29
CA THR A 82 -22.56 21.65 0.63
C THR A 82 -23.27 22.72 1.45
N TYR A 83 -22.51 23.50 2.23
CA TYR A 83 -23.01 24.61 3.02
C TYR A 83 -21.99 25.75 3.10
N LYS A 84 -22.45 26.99 2.89
CA LYS A 84 -21.61 28.19 2.86
C LYS A 84 -22.19 29.25 3.79
N ILE A 85 -21.40 29.71 4.77
CA ILE A 85 -21.85 30.68 5.76
C ILE A 85 -21.67 32.12 5.25
N GLY A 86 -20.55 32.40 4.58
CA GLY A 86 -20.14 33.76 4.25
C GLY A 86 -19.70 33.96 2.80
N LYS A 87 -19.38 35.21 2.47
CA LYS A 87 -18.97 35.61 1.11
C LYS A 87 -17.48 35.41 0.81
N LYS A 88 -16.66 35.09 1.83
CA LYS A 88 -15.23 34.82 1.62
C LYS A 88 -15.05 33.50 0.87
N PRO A 89 -13.91 33.30 0.17
CA PRO A 89 -13.61 32.03 -0.50
C PRO A 89 -13.70 30.82 0.43
N LEU A 90 -13.32 30.98 1.70
CA LEU A 90 -13.46 29.97 2.74
C LEU A 90 -13.75 30.65 4.10
N CYS A 91 -14.74 30.16 4.84
CA CYS A 91 -15.10 30.60 6.17
C CYS A 91 -15.03 29.42 7.16
N ILE A 92 -14.74 29.72 8.43
CA ILE A 92 -14.92 28.76 9.51
C ILE A 92 -16.40 28.38 9.59
N GLY A 93 -16.68 27.09 9.67
CA GLY A 93 -18.01 26.50 9.67
C GLY A 93 -18.57 26.15 8.30
N ASP A 94 -17.90 26.52 7.19
CA ASP A 94 -18.29 26.04 5.86
C ASP A 94 -18.19 24.51 5.79
N GLU A 95 -19.06 23.89 4.99
CA GLU A 95 -19.04 22.45 4.73
C GLU A 95 -18.75 22.19 3.25
N LEU A 96 -17.83 21.27 2.99
CA LEU A 96 -17.35 20.97 1.64
C LEU A 96 -16.98 19.50 1.47
N LEU A 97 -17.03 19.02 0.22
CA LEU A 97 -16.54 17.70 -0.12
C LEU A 97 -15.02 17.70 -0.08
N VAL A 98 -14.48 16.68 0.57
CA VAL A 98 -13.04 16.47 0.67
C VAL A 98 -12.71 15.01 0.46
N GLN A 99 -11.61 14.75 -0.25
CA GLN A 99 -11.05 13.42 -0.43
C GLN A 99 -9.76 13.27 0.38
N ILE A 100 -9.61 12.16 1.10
CA ILE A 100 -8.36 11.85 1.80
C ILE A 100 -7.27 11.54 0.76
N SER A 101 -6.20 12.32 0.80
CA SER A 101 -5.06 12.22 -0.13
C SER A 101 -3.83 11.61 0.51
N ARG A 102 -3.68 11.71 1.83
CA ARG A 102 -2.61 11.10 2.62
C ARG A 102 -3.13 10.65 3.98
N GLU A 103 -2.75 9.46 4.42
CA GLU A 103 -3.06 8.95 5.76
C GLU A 103 -2.36 9.76 6.84
N ALA A 104 -2.87 9.65 8.06
CA ALA A 104 -2.18 10.17 9.24
C ALA A 104 -0.83 9.45 9.42
N VAL A 105 0.24 10.22 9.60
CA VAL A 105 1.58 9.65 9.84
C VAL A 105 2.10 10.16 11.17
N LYS A 106 2.25 9.24 12.14
CA LYS A 106 2.69 9.55 13.51
C LYS A 106 1.78 10.62 14.14
N THR A 107 2.32 11.82 14.40
CA THR A 107 1.61 12.96 15.00
C THR A 107 0.96 13.89 13.96
N LYS A 108 1.18 13.65 12.66
CA LYS A 108 0.61 14.49 11.59
C LYS A 108 -0.80 14.04 11.24
N ALA A 109 -1.73 14.97 11.30
CA ALA A 109 -3.10 14.82 10.84
C ALA A 109 -3.14 14.33 9.37
N PRO A 110 -4.17 13.55 8.99
CA PRO A 110 -4.38 13.15 7.60
C PRO A 110 -4.56 14.39 6.71
N THR A 111 -4.20 14.27 5.44
CA THR A 111 -4.31 15.37 4.47
C THR A 111 -5.48 15.13 3.53
N VAL A 112 -6.32 16.14 3.36
CA VAL A 112 -7.47 16.11 2.46
C VAL A 112 -7.34 17.13 1.33
N THR A 113 -8.04 16.89 0.24
CA THR A 113 -8.09 17.77 -0.93
C THR A 113 -9.52 17.94 -1.44
N GLY A 114 -9.83 19.11 -2.02
CA GLY A 114 -11.09 19.36 -2.72
C GLY A 114 -11.09 18.78 -4.14
N ASN A 115 -9.92 18.40 -4.66
CA ASN A 115 -9.78 17.80 -5.98
C ASN A 115 -10.12 16.31 -5.91
N LEU A 116 -11.40 15.99 -6.05
CA LEU A 116 -11.91 14.62 -5.97
C LEU A 116 -11.47 13.79 -7.18
N ASN A 117 -11.08 12.53 -6.95
CA ASN A 117 -10.70 11.60 -8.00
C ASN A 117 -11.56 10.33 -7.91
N LEU A 118 -12.23 10.00 -9.00
CA LEU A 118 -12.93 8.72 -9.20
C LEU A 118 -12.12 7.89 -10.18
N THR A 119 -11.59 6.78 -9.68
CA THR A 119 -10.66 5.93 -10.43
C THR A 119 -11.38 4.70 -10.95
N GLY A 120 -11.42 4.53 -12.27
CA GLY A 120 -11.76 3.28 -12.94
C GLY A 120 -10.50 2.57 -13.45
N ARG A 121 -10.66 1.45 -14.16
CA ARG A 121 -9.56 0.62 -14.67
C ARG A 121 -8.76 1.35 -15.75
N TYR A 122 -9.44 1.97 -16.69
CA TYR A 122 -8.89 2.61 -17.89
C TYR A 122 -8.77 4.12 -17.78
N ALA A 123 -9.59 4.78 -16.96
CA ALA A 123 -9.63 6.22 -16.81
C ALA A 123 -9.75 6.65 -15.34
N VAL A 124 -9.38 7.91 -15.08
CA VAL A 124 -9.68 8.61 -13.83
C VAL A 124 -10.47 9.86 -14.19
N LEU A 125 -11.58 10.09 -13.50
CA LEU A 125 -12.31 11.35 -13.57
C LEU A 125 -11.90 12.21 -12.37
N THR A 126 -11.46 13.43 -12.63
CA THR A 126 -10.91 14.34 -11.61
C THR A 126 -11.71 15.63 -11.54
N HIS A 127 -12.19 15.98 -10.36
CA HIS A 127 -12.72 17.30 -10.05
C HIS A 127 -11.60 18.30 -9.73
N GLY A 128 -11.80 19.57 -10.07
CA GLY A 128 -10.82 20.65 -9.86
C GLY A 128 -9.65 20.68 -10.84
N ASN A 129 -9.54 19.68 -11.73
CA ASN A 129 -8.66 19.71 -12.88
C ASN A 129 -9.39 19.21 -14.11
N THR A 130 -9.81 20.12 -14.99
CA THR A 130 -10.69 19.84 -16.12
C THR A 130 -9.96 19.36 -17.38
N ARG A 131 -8.63 19.15 -17.29
CA ARG A 131 -7.84 18.73 -18.45
C ARG A 131 -8.17 17.30 -18.86
N ILE A 132 -8.10 17.06 -20.16
CA ILE A 132 -8.04 15.71 -20.72
C ILE A 132 -6.58 15.29 -20.90
N GLY A 133 -6.14 14.36 -20.07
CA GLY A 133 -4.80 13.80 -20.04
C GLY A 133 -4.77 12.33 -20.48
N VAL A 134 -3.60 11.90 -20.94
CA VAL A 134 -3.31 10.49 -21.24
C VAL A 134 -1.95 10.15 -20.64
N SER A 135 -1.86 9.01 -19.95
CA SER A 135 -0.64 8.48 -19.32
C SER A 135 0.57 8.55 -20.25
N SER A 136 1.69 9.07 -19.76
CA SER A 136 2.94 9.18 -20.53
C SER A 136 3.50 7.83 -21.01
N LYS A 137 3.12 6.73 -20.35
CA LYS A 137 3.47 5.36 -20.73
C LYS A 137 2.75 4.87 -22.01
N ILE A 138 1.77 5.61 -22.53
CA ILE A 138 1.09 5.32 -23.80
C ILE A 138 1.85 6.02 -24.95
N PRO A 139 2.09 5.33 -26.09
CA PRO A 139 2.79 5.92 -27.23
C PRO A 139 2.16 7.23 -27.70
N LYS A 140 2.98 8.20 -28.13
CA LYS A 140 2.51 9.56 -28.51
C LYS A 140 1.37 9.54 -29.52
N LYS A 141 1.47 8.70 -30.57
CA LYS A 141 0.44 8.56 -31.60
C LYS A 141 -0.93 8.19 -31.03
N GLU A 142 -0.98 7.24 -30.11
CA GLU A 142 -2.21 6.83 -29.43
C GLU A 142 -2.71 7.91 -28.47
N ARG A 143 -1.80 8.59 -27.75
CA ARG A 143 -2.18 9.70 -26.85
C ARG A 143 -2.89 10.82 -27.60
N ASP A 144 -2.36 11.20 -28.75
CA ASP A 144 -2.93 12.27 -29.57
C ASP A 144 -4.29 11.84 -30.15
N ALA A 145 -4.43 10.57 -30.55
CA ALA A 145 -5.72 10.00 -30.98
C ALA A 145 -6.76 9.98 -29.84
N TYR A 146 -6.38 9.55 -28.62
CA TYR A 146 -7.25 9.60 -27.44
C TYR A 146 -7.70 11.03 -27.12
N LYS A 147 -6.78 12.00 -27.11
CA LYS A 147 -7.12 13.40 -26.86
C LYS A 147 -8.10 13.95 -27.89
N LEU A 148 -7.90 13.65 -29.16
CA LEU A 148 -8.79 14.09 -30.24
C LEU A 148 -10.19 13.50 -30.07
N ARG A 149 -10.28 12.17 -29.84
CA ARG A 149 -11.59 11.50 -29.69
C ARG A 149 -12.31 11.90 -28.40
N LEU A 150 -11.58 12.16 -27.32
CA LEU A 150 -12.16 12.57 -26.04
C LEU A 150 -12.42 14.07 -25.95
N GLN A 151 -12.06 14.88 -26.95
CA GLN A 151 -12.28 16.33 -26.93
C GLN A 151 -13.74 16.71 -26.69
N ALA A 152 -14.69 15.89 -27.15
CA ALA A 152 -16.12 16.06 -26.90
C ALA A 152 -16.51 16.02 -25.40
N TYR A 153 -15.66 15.45 -24.55
CA TYR A 153 -15.86 15.39 -23.09
C TYR A 153 -15.30 16.61 -22.36
N GLN A 154 -14.64 17.54 -23.05
CA GLN A 154 -14.09 18.73 -22.42
C GLN A 154 -15.21 19.56 -21.80
N ASN A 155 -15.06 19.91 -20.52
CA ASN A 155 -16.02 20.70 -19.77
C ASN A 155 -15.31 21.51 -18.67
N ASP A 156 -16.06 22.20 -17.83
CA ASP A 156 -15.61 23.05 -16.74
C ASP A 156 -15.78 22.42 -15.34
N ARG A 157 -16.43 21.25 -15.25
CA ARG A 157 -16.76 20.57 -13.98
C ARG A 157 -15.74 19.50 -13.58
N PHE A 158 -15.22 18.74 -14.55
CA PHE A 158 -14.28 17.64 -14.32
C PHE A 158 -13.36 17.44 -15.52
N GLY A 159 -12.23 16.79 -15.28
CA GLY A 159 -11.30 16.32 -16.30
C GLY A 159 -11.20 14.80 -16.32
N ILE A 160 -10.46 14.30 -17.30
CA ILE A 160 -10.31 12.87 -17.56
C ILE A 160 -8.84 12.56 -17.75
N ILE A 161 -8.33 11.51 -17.09
CA ILE A 161 -6.97 11.00 -17.28
C ILE A 161 -7.04 9.55 -17.71
N VAL A 162 -6.67 9.27 -18.97
CA VAL A 162 -6.58 7.90 -19.49
C VAL A 162 -5.33 7.22 -18.90
N ARG A 163 -5.53 6.07 -18.26
CA ARG A 163 -4.53 5.26 -17.53
C ARG A 163 -3.77 4.33 -18.47
N THR A 164 -2.63 3.81 -18.02
CA THR A 164 -1.77 2.89 -18.82
C THR A 164 -2.52 1.63 -19.27
N ASN A 165 -3.45 1.12 -18.47
CA ASN A 165 -4.25 -0.07 -18.79
C ASN A 165 -5.14 0.12 -20.04
N ALA A 166 -5.43 1.36 -20.46
CA ALA A 166 -6.20 1.65 -21.66
C ALA A 166 -5.43 1.36 -22.97
N LYS A 167 -4.11 1.13 -22.90
CA LYS A 167 -3.25 0.87 -24.06
C LYS A 167 -3.74 -0.32 -24.90
N GLU A 168 -4.19 -1.38 -24.23
CA GLU A 168 -4.59 -2.65 -24.87
C GLU A 168 -6.12 -2.81 -24.91
N ALA A 169 -6.86 -1.82 -24.41
CA ALA A 169 -8.31 -1.87 -24.36
C ALA A 169 -8.94 -1.30 -25.65
N PRO A 170 -10.06 -1.87 -26.13
CA PRO A 170 -10.88 -1.23 -27.15
C PRO A 170 -11.33 0.15 -26.68
N PHE A 171 -11.31 1.15 -27.56
CA PHE A 171 -11.64 2.52 -27.21
C PHE A 171 -13.06 2.64 -26.63
N GLU A 172 -13.99 1.85 -27.15
CA GLU A 172 -15.39 1.81 -26.73
C GLU A 172 -15.52 1.37 -25.27
N ALA A 173 -14.64 0.48 -24.79
CA ALA A 173 -14.60 0.09 -23.38
C ALA A 173 -14.11 1.22 -22.48
N VAL A 174 -13.11 1.99 -22.94
CA VAL A 174 -12.60 3.16 -22.23
C VAL A 174 -13.67 4.25 -22.13
N VAL A 175 -14.39 4.52 -23.22
CA VAL A 175 -15.50 5.49 -23.24
C VAL A 175 -16.63 5.07 -22.34
N LYS A 176 -17.02 3.79 -22.38
CA LYS A 176 -18.06 3.26 -21.48
C LYS A 176 -17.70 3.50 -20.02
N GLU A 177 -16.46 3.21 -19.62
CA GLU A 177 -16.00 3.46 -18.26
C GLU A 177 -16.00 4.95 -17.90
N ILE A 178 -15.61 5.83 -18.83
CA ILE A 178 -15.69 7.30 -18.62
C ILE A 178 -17.13 7.74 -18.36
N GLU A 179 -18.10 7.22 -19.10
CA GLU A 179 -19.52 7.52 -18.87
C GLU A 179 -20.02 7.01 -17.51
N ASP A 180 -19.57 5.82 -17.10
CA ASP A 180 -19.92 5.26 -15.79
C ASP A 180 -19.31 6.09 -14.65
N LEU A 181 -18.05 6.52 -14.78
CA LEU A 181 -17.39 7.44 -13.83
C LEU A 181 -18.09 8.81 -13.78
N LYS A 182 -18.55 9.32 -14.93
CA LYS A 182 -19.32 10.57 -15.00
C LYS A 182 -20.66 10.44 -14.26
N LYS A 183 -21.40 9.36 -14.47
CA LYS A 183 -22.64 9.09 -13.73
C LYS A 183 -22.38 8.97 -12.24
N GLU A 184 -21.29 8.30 -11.85
CA GLU A 184 -20.89 8.21 -10.45
C GLU A 184 -20.59 9.59 -9.86
N TYR A 185 -19.85 10.43 -10.57
CA TYR A 185 -19.54 11.80 -10.17
C TYR A 185 -20.80 12.65 -9.99
N GLU A 186 -21.71 12.62 -10.96
CA GLU A 186 -22.97 13.37 -10.92
C GLU A 186 -23.86 12.90 -9.76
N ARG A 187 -23.93 11.58 -9.52
CA ARG A 187 -24.64 11.01 -8.37
C ARG A 187 -24.00 11.43 -7.06
N LEU A 188 -22.67 11.35 -6.93
CA LEU A 188 -21.96 11.68 -5.70
C LEU A 188 -22.13 13.15 -5.33
N THR A 189 -21.96 14.05 -6.29
CA THR A 189 -22.09 15.51 -6.08
C THR A 189 -23.53 15.92 -5.79
N SER A 190 -24.52 15.33 -6.49
CA SER A 190 -25.94 15.60 -6.23
C SER A 190 -26.37 15.07 -4.85
N ASN A 191 -25.95 13.86 -4.49
CA ASN A 191 -26.26 13.27 -3.18
C ASN A 191 -25.60 14.04 -2.03
N ALA A 192 -24.41 14.62 -2.25
CA ALA A 192 -23.73 15.36 -1.20
C ALA A 192 -24.58 16.53 -0.65
N MET A 193 -25.34 17.20 -1.52
CA MET A 193 -26.19 18.34 -1.13
C MET A 193 -27.32 17.99 -0.16
N SER A 194 -27.72 16.72 -0.08
CA SER A 194 -28.79 16.24 0.82
C SER A 194 -28.28 15.50 2.05
N ARG A 195 -26.96 15.31 2.16
CA ARG A 195 -26.34 14.58 3.25
C ARG A 195 -25.88 15.53 4.34
N VAL A 196 -25.89 15.02 5.57
CA VAL A 196 -25.43 15.77 6.74
C VAL A 196 -23.91 15.85 6.76
N CYS A 197 -23.38 16.87 7.43
CA CYS A 197 -21.96 16.99 7.71
C CYS A 197 -21.38 15.69 8.29
N PHE A 198 -20.12 15.39 7.97
CA PHE A 198 -19.39 14.17 8.33
C PHE A 198 -19.88 12.87 7.67
N SER A 199 -20.82 12.94 6.73
CA SER A 199 -21.21 11.77 5.95
C SER A 199 -20.06 11.27 5.06
N CYS A 200 -19.78 9.96 5.13
CA CYS A 200 -18.98 9.27 4.12
C CYS A 200 -19.82 9.13 2.84
N LEU A 201 -19.37 9.74 1.74
CA LEU A 201 -20.05 9.67 0.44
C LEU A 201 -19.52 8.53 -0.43
N LYS A 202 -18.24 8.19 -0.26
CA LYS A 202 -17.59 7.08 -0.95
C LYS A 202 -16.44 6.56 -0.09
N SER A 203 -16.45 5.27 0.22
CA SER A 203 -15.33 4.58 0.84
C SER A 203 -14.38 4.05 -0.22
N ALA A 204 -13.09 4.12 0.05
CA ALA A 204 -12.05 3.46 -0.70
C ALA A 204 -12.20 1.94 -0.59
N PRO A 205 -11.68 1.17 -1.57
CA PRO A 205 -11.58 -0.27 -1.43
C PRO A 205 -10.76 -0.62 -0.18
N PRO A 206 -11.19 -1.62 0.61
CA PRO A 206 -10.41 -2.11 1.73
C PRO A 206 -8.95 -2.38 1.38
N SER A 207 -8.07 -2.25 2.36
CA SER A 207 -6.63 -2.53 2.26
C SER A 207 -6.33 -3.84 1.52
N TYR A 208 -6.95 -4.96 1.90
CA TYR A 208 -6.73 -6.27 1.28
C TYR A 208 -7.05 -6.29 -0.23
N ILE A 209 -7.96 -5.43 -0.71
CA ILE A 209 -8.21 -5.26 -2.15
C ILE A 209 -7.09 -4.45 -2.80
N THR A 210 -6.66 -3.39 -2.13
CA THR A 210 -5.51 -2.58 -2.58
C THR A 210 -4.23 -3.40 -2.61
N ASP A 211 -4.06 -4.35 -1.70
CA ASP A 211 -2.98 -5.35 -1.68
C ASP A 211 -3.02 -6.17 -2.95
N LEU A 212 -4.18 -6.71 -3.33
CA LEU A 212 -4.33 -7.47 -4.57
C LEU A 212 -4.02 -6.60 -5.80
N LYS A 213 -4.41 -5.34 -5.82
CA LYS A 213 -4.09 -4.42 -6.93
C LYS A 213 -2.57 -4.17 -7.07
N ASN A 214 -1.88 -4.05 -5.95
CA ASN A 214 -0.43 -3.82 -5.88
C ASN A 214 0.37 -5.12 -5.92
N ALA A 215 -0.27 -6.25 -5.66
CA ALA A 215 0.36 -7.55 -5.63
C ALA A 215 0.87 -7.91 -7.01
N TYR A 216 1.98 -8.62 -7.01
CA TYR A 216 2.62 -9.10 -8.21
C TYR A 216 1.76 -10.13 -8.92
N MET A 217 0.93 -9.67 -9.84
CA MET A 217 0.10 -10.57 -10.63
C MET A 217 0.91 -11.41 -11.62
N ASP A 218 2.12 -10.99 -11.97
CA ASP A 218 3.04 -11.81 -12.74
C ASP A 218 3.44 -13.06 -11.94
N GLY A 219 3.27 -14.24 -12.53
CA GLY A 219 3.49 -15.53 -11.86
C GLY A 219 2.46 -15.89 -10.77
N MET A 220 1.38 -15.12 -10.60
CA MET A 220 0.27 -15.45 -9.70
C MET A 220 -0.47 -16.69 -10.18
N GLN A 221 -0.59 -17.69 -9.31
CA GLN A 221 -1.26 -18.96 -9.61
C GLN A 221 -2.64 -19.03 -9.00
N GLU A 222 -2.79 -18.61 -7.74
CA GLU A 222 -4.05 -18.68 -7.00
C GLU A 222 -4.14 -17.58 -5.95
N ILE A 223 -5.37 -17.12 -5.71
CA ILE A 223 -5.79 -16.27 -4.59
C ILE A 223 -6.83 -17.06 -3.82
N ILE A 224 -6.44 -17.58 -2.65
CA ILE A 224 -7.27 -18.49 -1.86
C ILE A 224 -7.86 -17.70 -0.69
N VAL A 225 -9.19 -17.69 -0.60
CA VAL A 225 -9.94 -16.92 0.41
C VAL A 225 -10.71 -17.88 1.29
N ASN A 226 -10.66 -17.73 2.62
CA ASN A 226 -11.35 -18.64 3.55
C ASN A 226 -12.77 -18.19 3.95
N ASP A 227 -13.22 -17.04 3.48
CA ASP A 227 -14.47 -16.40 3.90
C ASP A 227 -15.35 -16.03 2.68
N PRO A 228 -16.63 -16.44 2.66
CA PRO A 228 -17.52 -16.19 1.52
C PRO A 228 -17.75 -14.69 1.21
N ASP A 229 -17.88 -13.84 2.24
CA ASP A 229 -18.15 -12.40 2.03
C ASP A 229 -16.93 -11.71 1.42
N LEU A 230 -15.74 -12.03 1.92
CA LEU A 230 -14.48 -11.58 1.34
C LEU A 230 -14.32 -12.11 -0.10
N TYR A 231 -14.64 -13.37 -0.35
CA TYR A 231 -14.56 -13.98 -1.67
C TYR A 231 -15.44 -13.22 -2.67
N HIS A 232 -16.72 -12.99 -2.36
CA HIS A 232 -17.62 -12.23 -3.23
C HIS A 232 -17.14 -10.79 -3.47
N THR A 233 -16.63 -10.14 -2.42
CA THR A 233 -16.08 -8.79 -2.53
C THR A 233 -14.87 -8.74 -3.45
N ILE A 234 -13.95 -9.71 -3.34
CA ILE A 234 -12.75 -9.82 -4.16
C ILE A 234 -13.11 -10.16 -5.61
N CYS A 235 -14.02 -11.11 -5.83
CA CYS A 235 -14.52 -11.43 -7.18
C CYS A 235 -15.14 -10.21 -7.85
N SER A 236 -16.02 -9.47 -7.15
CA SER A 236 -16.62 -8.25 -7.67
C SER A 236 -15.56 -7.20 -8.06
N PHE A 237 -14.50 -7.07 -7.26
CA PHE A 237 -13.38 -6.19 -7.60
C PHE A 237 -12.60 -6.67 -8.83
N PHE A 238 -12.29 -7.97 -8.93
CA PHE A 238 -11.56 -8.52 -10.07
C PHE A 238 -12.38 -8.43 -11.35
N ASP A 239 -13.67 -8.77 -11.33
CA ASP A 239 -14.52 -8.68 -12.50
C ASP A 239 -14.59 -7.24 -13.06
N ARG A 240 -14.51 -6.24 -12.17
CA ARG A 240 -14.48 -4.82 -12.57
C ARG A 240 -13.09 -4.38 -13.06
N GLU A 241 -12.03 -4.69 -12.33
CA GLU A 241 -10.71 -4.08 -12.54
C GLU A 241 -9.73 -4.98 -13.32
N ILE A 242 -9.84 -6.29 -13.19
CA ILE A 242 -8.92 -7.31 -13.75
C ILE A 242 -9.68 -8.61 -14.12
N PRO A 243 -10.75 -8.56 -14.93
CA PRO A 243 -11.63 -9.71 -15.21
C PRO A 243 -10.89 -10.90 -15.83
N GLU A 244 -9.85 -10.64 -16.61
CA GLU A 244 -8.99 -11.68 -17.19
C GLU A 244 -8.25 -12.51 -16.14
N ARG A 245 -8.26 -12.11 -14.87
CA ARG A 245 -7.62 -12.81 -13.74
C ARG A 245 -8.61 -13.31 -12.68
N SER A 246 -9.92 -13.16 -12.88
CA SER A 246 -10.92 -13.65 -11.93
C SER A 246 -10.81 -15.17 -11.70
N TYR A 247 -10.31 -15.92 -12.69
CA TYR A 247 -10.08 -17.37 -12.60
C TYR A 247 -9.06 -17.77 -11.52
N LEU A 248 -8.23 -16.83 -11.04
CA LEU A 248 -7.24 -17.08 -9.99
C LEU A 248 -7.89 -17.19 -8.60
N ILE A 249 -9.11 -16.67 -8.42
CA ILE A 249 -9.74 -16.56 -7.11
C ILE A 249 -10.49 -17.85 -6.78
N ARG A 250 -10.19 -18.42 -5.63
CA ARG A 250 -10.81 -19.65 -5.13
C ARG A 250 -11.26 -19.46 -3.68
N LEU A 251 -12.52 -19.82 -3.42
CA LEU A 251 -13.01 -19.99 -2.05
C LEU A 251 -12.50 -21.32 -1.49
N TYR A 252 -12.01 -21.28 -0.26
CA TYR A 252 -11.60 -22.44 0.52
C TYR A 252 -12.52 -22.58 1.73
N ASP A 253 -13.38 -23.58 1.71
CA ASP A 253 -14.50 -23.76 2.65
C ASP A 253 -14.43 -25.09 3.43
N ASP A 254 -13.25 -25.72 3.51
CA ASP A 254 -13.05 -26.94 4.29
C ASP A 254 -13.03 -26.65 5.79
N ALA A 255 -14.17 -26.90 6.45
CA ALA A 255 -14.33 -26.74 7.90
C ALA A 255 -13.49 -27.74 8.71
N GLY A 256 -13.17 -28.92 8.17
CA GLY A 256 -12.38 -29.95 8.83
C GLY A 256 -10.88 -29.63 8.84
N TYR A 257 -10.42 -28.88 7.85
CA TYR A 257 -9.01 -28.52 7.71
C TYR A 257 -8.83 -27.04 7.32
N PRO A 258 -8.90 -26.09 8.27
CA PRO A 258 -8.85 -24.65 7.97
C PRO A 258 -7.60 -24.22 7.18
N LEU A 259 -7.75 -23.20 6.32
CA LEU A 259 -6.70 -22.68 5.45
C LEU A 259 -5.39 -22.38 6.19
N GLY A 260 -5.46 -21.77 7.36
CA GLY A 260 -4.29 -21.45 8.17
C GLY A 260 -3.51 -22.67 8.67
N LYS A 261 -4.17 -23.83 8.84
CA LYS A 261 -3.48 -25.10 9.14
C LYS A 261 -2.79 -25.65 7.90
N LEU A 262 -3.45 -25.60 6.75
CA LEU A 262 -2.90 -26.09 5.47
C LEU A 262 -1.58 -25.39 5.11
N TYR A 263 -1.48 -24.09 5.36
CA TYR A 263 -0.30 -23.29 5.04
C TYR A 263 0.54 -22.87 6.26
N SER A 264 0.22 -23.37 7.45
CA SER A 264 0.92 -23.04 8.71
C SER A 264 1.05 -21.53 8.96
N THR A 265 0.00 -20.75 8.63
CA THR A 265 0.06 -19.28 8.67
C THR A 265 0.21 -18.74 10.09
N GLN A 266 -0.36 -19.43 11.07
CA GLN A 266 -0.19 -19.08 12.49
C GLN A 266 1.28 -19.18 12.93
N THR A 267 1.95 -20.29 12.61
CA THR A 267 3.38 -20.49 12.87
C THR A 267 4.24 -19.43 12.18
N ALA A 268 3.86 -19.03 10.96
CA ALA A 268 4.55 -17.98 10.23
C ALA A 268 4.46 -16.62 10.93
N ILE A 269 3.27 -16.25 11.44
CA ILE A 269 3.08 -15.02 12.24
C ILE A 269 3.94 -15.07 13.50
N GLU A 270 3.83 -16.15 14.28
CA GLU A 270 4.58 -16.31 15.54
C GLU A 270 6.10 -16.23 15.32
N ASN A 271 6.60 -16.83 14.25
CA ASN A 271 8.02 -16.76 13.90
C ASN A 271 8.44 -15.38 13.39
N ALA A 272 7.57 -14.68 12.65
CA ALA A 272 7.83 -13.32 12.20
C ALA A 272 7.86 -12.30 13.35
N LEU A 273 7.20 -12.60 14.47
CA LEU A 273 7.21 -11.74 15.67
C LEU A 273 8.40 -12.01 16.60
N LYS A 274 9.06 -13.15 16.50
CA LYS A 274 10.24 -13.46 17.32
C LYS A 274 11.40 -12.55 16.96
N GLU A 275 12.13 -12.12 17.98
CA GLU A 275 13.38 -11.39 17.80
C GLU A 275 14.44 -12.24 17.08
N ARG A 276 14.51 -13.53 17.42
CA ARG A 276 15.49 -14.46 16.87
C ARG A 276 14.97 -15.25 15.67
N VAL A 277 15.76 -15.29 14.59
CA VAL A 277 15.47 -16.05 13.36
C VAL A 277 16.62 -17.02 13.08
N TRP A 278 16.35 -18.32 13.03
CA TRP A 278 17.37 -19.32 12.74
C TRP A 278 17.66 -19.42 11.24
N LEU A 279 18.94 -19.53 10.90
CA LEU A 279 19.43 -19.82 9.56
C LEU A 279 19.56 -21.34 9.37
N LYS A 280 19.45 -21.82 8.14
CA LYS A 280 19.48 -23.25 7.79
C LYS A 280 20.79 -23.92 8.21
N HIS A 281 21.91 -23.22 8.12
CA HIS A 281 23.23 -23.77 8.46
C HIS A 281 23.67 -23.47 9.91
N GLY A 282 22.73 -23.15 10.80
CA GLY A 282 22.96 -23.11 12.25
C GLY A 282 23.37 -21.75 12.83
N GLY A 283 23.48 -20.71 12.01
CA GLY A 283 23.51 -19.32 12.48
C GLY A 283 22.12 -18.80 12.86
N TYR A 284 22.03 -17.57 13.33
CA TYR A 284 20.76 -16.89 13.57
C TYR A 284 20.89 -15.37 13.47
N LEU A 285 19.79 -14.73 13.09
CA LEU A 285 19.63 -13.28 13.16
C LEU A 285 18.97 -12.90 14.49
N VAL A 286 19.31 -11.73 15.01
CA VAL A 286 18.60 -11.04 16.09
C VAL A 286 18.09 -9.72 15.53
N ILE A 287 16.76 -9.57 15.46
CA ILE A 287 16.09 -8.42 14.84
C ILE A 287 15.41 -7.60 15.92
N GLN A 288 15.95 -6.41 16.20
CA GLN A 288 15.46 -5.50 17.23
C GLN A 288 14.95 -4.20 16.60
N VAL A 289 13.74 -3.81 16.97
CA VAL A 289 13.14 -2.56 16.51
C VAL A 289 13.25 -1.52 17.62
N THR A 290 13.85 -0.37 17.29
CA THR A 290 13.95 0.78 18.19
C THR A 290 13.00 1.90 17.74
N GLU A 291 13.01 3.03 18.43
CA GLU A 291 12.18 4.19 18.07
C GLU A 291 12.53 4.77 16.67
N ALA A 292 13.82 4.83 16.35
CA ALA A 292 14.31 5.50 15.15
C ALA A 292 14.68 4.54 14.01
N LEU A 293 15.19 3.36 14.35
CA LEU A 293 15.78 2.41 13.40
C LEU A 293 15.57 0.95 13.82
N THR A 294 15.80 0.04 12.89
CA THR A 294 15.86 -1.41 13.16
C THR A 294 17.30 -1.87 13.12
N VAL A 295 17.70 -2.73 14.05
CA VAL A 295 19.01 -3.39 14.07
C VAL A 295 18.83 -4.87 13.79
N VAL A 296 19.69 -5.42 12.92
CA VAL A 296 19.77 -6.85 12.61
C VAL A 296 21.18 -7.32 12.88
N ASP A 297 21.36 -8.22 13.83
CA ASP A 297 22.65 -8.77 14.23
C ASP A 297 22.80 -10.24 13.77
N VAL A 298 23.93 -10.57 13.16
CA VAL A 298 24.21 -11.90 12.60
C VAL A 298 25.13 -12.69 13.52
N ASN A 299 24.61 -13.79 14.07
CA ASN A 299 25.36 -14.64 15.00
C ASN A 299 25.65 -16.03 14.42
N SER A 300 26.86 -16.53 14.70
CA SER A 300 27.20 -17.94 14.48
C SER A 300 26.66 -18.80 15.64
N GLY A 301 25.98 -19.91 15.33
CA GLY A 301 25.51 -20.84 16.35
C GLY A 301 26.61 -21.69 16.97
N LYS A 302 26.27 -22.43 18.03
CA LYS A 302 27.21 -23.29 18.77
C LYS A 302 27.91 -24.35 17.90
N SER A 303 27.31 -24.77 16.80
CA SER A 303 27.84 -25.81 15.91
C SER A 303 29.05 -25.36 15.06
N ILE A 304 29.28 -24.04 14.90
CA ILE A 304 30.36 -23.50 14.07
C ILE A 304 31.64 -23.23 14.89
N LYS A 305 31.56 -23.25 16.23
CA LYS A 305 32.67 -22.93 17.15
C LYS A 305 33.90 -23.86 17.07
N LYS A 306 33.90 -24.91 16.23
CA LYS A 306 35.04 -25.83 16.05
C LYS A 306 35.91 -25.53 14.82
N SER A 307 35.52 -24.60 13.95
CA SER A 307 36.24 -24.28 12.71
C SER A 307 36.67 -22.82 12.74
N LYS A 308 37.98 -22.55 12.85
CA LYS A 308 38.58 -21.22 12.67
C LYS A 308 38.76 -20.89 11.17
N ASN A 309 37.83 -21.29 10.30
CA ASN A 309 37.97 -21.11 8.86
C ASN A 309 37.08 -19.96 8.34
N THR A 310 37.72 -18.97 7.72
CA THR A 310 37.16 -17.86 6.94
C THR A 310 36.04 -18.23 5.94
N PRO A 311 36.09 -19.35 5.18
CA PRO A 311 34.99 -19.73 4.27
C PRO A 311 33.63 -20.00 4.95
N ASP A 312 33.60 -20.27 6.26
CA ASP A 312 32.35 -20.45 6.99
C ASP A 312 31.64 -19.10 7.26
N ALA A 313 32.40 -17.99 7.38
CA ALA A 313 31.87 -16.66 7.67
C ALA A 313 31.14 -16.05 6.46
N LEU A 314 31.74 -16.08 5.26
CA LEU A 314 31.09 -15.59 4.05
C LEU A 314 29.80 -16.38 3.77
N LYS A 315 29.83 -17.70 3.90
CA LYS A 315 28.64 -18.55 3.69
C LYS A 315 27.51 -18.19 4.67
N LEU A 316 27.86 -17.97 5.94
CA LEU A 316 26.91 -17.52 6.97
C LEU A 316 26.34 -16.14 6.62
N ASN A 317 27.18 -15.18 6.24
CA ASN A 317 26.76 -13.83 5.90
C ASN A 317 25.89 -13.78 4.63
N LEU A 318 26.18 -14.58 3.61
CA LEU A 318 25.35 -14.68 2.41
C LEU A 318 23.95 -15.22 2.74
N GLU A 319 23.89 -16.24 3.59
CA GLU A 319 22.61 -16.76 4.08
C GLU A 319 21.87 -15.72 4.94
N ALA A 320 22.60 -15.01 5.81
CA ALA A 320 22.06 -13.93 6.62
C ALA A 320 21.55 -12.77 5.77
N ALA A 321 22.23 -12.41 4.68
CA ALA A 321 21.82 -11.35 3.76
C ALA A 321 20.50 -11.72 3.06
N GLN A 322 20.39 -12.96 2.58
CA GLN A 322 19.16 -13.47 1.97
C GLN A 322 17.99 -13.45 2.97
N GLU A 323 18.21 -13.97 4.19
CA GLU A 323 17.16 -14.04 5.21
C GLU A 323 16.80 -12.66 5.76
N THR A 324 17.76 -11.75 5.90
CA THR A 324 17.53 -10.36 6.31
C THR A 324 16.63 -9.65 5.30
N ALA A 325 16.95 -9.74 4.01
CA ALA A 325 16.09 -9.17 2.96
C ALA A 325 14.68 -9.77 2.99
N ARG A 326 14.55 -11.07 3.25
CA ARG A 326 13.25 -11.74 3.41
C ARG A 326 12.48 -11.25 4.65
N GLN A 327 13.15 -11.08 5.79
CA GLN A 327 12.54 -10.64 7.05
C GLN A 327 12.10 -9.17 7.01
N ILE A 328 12.86 -8.31 6.31
CA ILE A 328 12.48 -6.92 6.03
C ILE A 328 11.11 -6.88 5.33
N ARG A 329 10.92 -7.73 4.32
CA ARG A 329 9.64 -7.88 3.60
C ARG A 329 8.56 -8.51 4.49
N LEU A 330 8.86 -9.66 5.11
CA LEU A 330 7.92 -10.45 5.91
C LEU A 330 7.27 -9.65 7.03
N ARG A 331 8.08 -8.87 7.75
CA ARG A 331 7.66 -8.06 8.89
C ARG A 331 7.27 -6.63 8.50
N ASN A 332 7.40 -6.29 7.22
CA ASN A 332 7.25 -4.94 6.69
C ASN A 332 8.08 -3.88 7.47
N LEU A 333 9.35 -4.18 7.73
CA LEU A 333 10.29 -3.23 8.37
C LEU A 333 10.55 -2.08 7.39
N SER A 334 10.66 -0.86 7.87
CA SER A 334 10.77 0.34 7.03
C SER A 334 11.58 1.42 7.73
N GLY A 335 12.10 2.38 6.97
CA GLY A 335 13.01 3.41 7.49
C GLY A 335 14.46 2.94 7.44
N ILE A 336 15.23 3.33 8.46
CA ILE A 336 16.65 2.99 8.59
C ILE A 336 16.77 1.61 9.23
N ILE A 337 17.54 0.74 8.60
CA ILE A 337 17.82 -0.63 9.05
C ILE A 337 19.33 -0.83 9.01
N LEU A 338 19.93 -1.11 10.17
CA LEU A 338 21.36 -1.40 10.28
C LEU A 338 21.54 -2.92 10.39
N VAL A 339 22.45 -3.47 9.59
CA VAL A 339 22.77 -4.90 9.61
C VAL A 339 24.23 -5.09 10.01
N ASP A 340 24.44 -5.76 11.12
CA ASP A 340 25.76 -6.13 11.65
C ASP A 340 26.10 -7.55 11.19
N PHE A 341 26.89 -7.65 10.11
CA PHE A 341 27.36 -8.93 9.59
C PHE A 341 28.59 -9.40 10.38
N VAL A 342 28.85 -10.70 10.34
CA VAL A 342 30.07 -11.23 10.97
C VAL A 342 31.28 -10.69 10.23
N ASN A 343 32.26 -10.14 10.97
CA ASN A 343 33.50 -9.61 10.40
C ASN A 343 34.21 -10.63 9.51
N MET A 344 34.72 -10.15 8.37
CA MET A 344 35.54 -10.90 7.43
C MET A 344 36.83 -10.12 7.18
N ASP A 345 37.97 -10.80 7.16
CA ASP A 345 39.28 -10.15 6.96
C ASP A 345 39.60 -9.88 5.48
N ASP A 346 38.83 -10.48 4.56
CA ASP A 346 39.05 -10.43 3.11
C ASP A 346 38.09 -9.44 2.43
N PRO A 347 38.60 -8.32 1.88
CA PRO A 347 37.77 -7.32 1.18
C PRO A 347 37.00 -7.88 -0.03
N GLU A 348 37.51 -8.92 -0.70
CA GLU A 348 36.81 -9.52 -1.85
C GLU A 348 35.55 -10.28 -1.39
N MET A 349 35.61 -10.91 -0.22
CA MET A 349 34.44 -11.57 0.39
C MET A 349 33.38 -10.56 0.83
N GLU A 350 33.81 -9.42 1.37
CA GLU A 350 32.93 -8.32 1.77
C GLU A 350 32.21 -7.72 0.55
N GLU A 351 32.94 -7.45 -0.53
CA GLU A 351 32.34 -6.97 -1.78
C GLU A 351 31.32 -7.99 -2.33
N THR A 352 31.67 -9.28 -2.32
CA THR A 352 30.76 -10.36 -2.74
C THR A 352 29.47 -10.38 -1.90
N LEU A 353 29.59 -10.25 -0.58
CA LEU A 353 28.45 -10.19 0.33
C LEU A 353 27.51 -9.04 -0.02
N PHE A 354 28.04 -7.83 -0.21
CA PHE A 354 27.22 -6.65 -0.47
C PHE A 354 26.63 -6.62 -1.87
N GLN A 355 27.30 -7.20 -2.87
CA GLN A 355 26.71 -7.42 -4.18
C GLN A 355 25.48 -8.34 -4.10
N GLU A 356 25.61 -9.48 -3.42
CA GLU A 356 24.50 -10.41 -3.20
C GLU A 356 23.39 -9.79 -2.35
N PHE A 357 23.74 -9.04 -1.31
CA PHE A 357 22.75 -8.38 -0.46
C PHE A 357 21.95 -7.34 -1.26
N ARG A 358 22.62 -6.51 -2.07
CA ARG A 358 21.94 -5.58 -3.01
C ARG A 358 20.98 -6.34 -3.93
N PHE A 359 21.41 -7.46 -4.49
CA PHE A 359 20.56 -8.28 -5.34
C PHE A 359 19.30 -8.78 -4.61
N TYR A 360 19.43 -9.28 -3.37
CA TYR A 360 18.25 -9.71 -2.61
C TYR A 360 17.30 -8.56 -2.26
N LEU A 361 17.82 -7.38 -1.93
CA LEU A 361 17.00 -6.19 -1.65
C LEU A 361 16.24 -5.71 -2.89
N THR A 362 16.79 -5.88 -4.10
CA THR A 362 16.10 -5.50 -5.35
C THR A 362 14.86 -6.34 -5.66
N LYS A 363 14.70 -7.49 -4.99
CA LYS A 363 13.50 -8.35 -5.12
C LYS A 363 12.30 -7.80 -4.33
N ASP A 364 12.51 -6.80 -3.48
CA ASP A 364 11.42 -6.11 -2.78
C ASP A 364 10.65 -5.19 -3.75
N PRO A 365 9.31 -5.24 -3.77
CA PRO A 365 8.51 -4.29 -4.56
C PRO A 365 8.67 -2.86 -4.10
N ILE A 366 8.87 -2.70 -2.80
CA ILE A 366 9.04 -1.43 -2.15
C ILE A 366 10.52 -1.09 -2.24
N GLN A 367 10.80 0.13 -2.72
CA GLN A 367 12.15 0.63 -2.86
C GLN A 367 12.95 0.41 -1.57
N THR A 368 13.92 -0.50 -1.68
CA THR A 368 14.80 -0.94 -0.61
C THR A 368 16.21 -0.91 -1.14
N THR A 369 17.10 -0.21 -0.44
CA THR A 369 18.42 0.12 -0.96
C THR A 369 19.45 -0.01 0.15
N LEU A 370 20.51 -0.76 -0.12
CA LEU A 370 21.75 -0.67 0.64
C LEU A 370 22.42 0.66 0.27
N VAL A 371 22.46 1.59 1.20
CA VAL A 371 22.92 2.96 1.01
C VAL A 371 24.44 3.01 1.09
N ASP A 372 25.00 2.56 2.21
CA ASP A 372 26.43 2.60 2.46
C ASP A 372 26.81 1.57 3.55
N ILE A 373 28.10 1.47 3.82
CA ILE A 373 28.67 0.74 4.96
C ILE A 373 29.29 1.78 5.89
N THR A 374 28.91 1.74 7.15
CA THR A 374 29.48 2.67 8.14
C THR A 374 30.97 2.39 8.35
N ALA A 375 31.70 3.37 8.89
CA ALA A 375 33.09 3.19 9.30
C ALA A 375 33.29 2.07 10.36
N LEU A 376 32.21 1.60 10.99
CA LEU A 376 32.20 0.51 11.96
C LEU A 376 31.83 -0.85 11.33
N GLY A 377 31.66 -0.93 10.01
CA GLY A 377 31.34 -2.18 9.29
C GLY A 377 29.85 -2.53 9.22
N LEU A 378 28.97 -1.67 9.75
CA LEU A 378 27.51 -1.90 9.66
C LEU A 378 26.98 -1.54 8.28
N ALA A 379 26.17 -2.42 7.70
CA ALA A 379 25.47 -2.16 6.45
C ALA A 379 24.21 -1.31 6.69
N GLU A 380 24.12 -0.17 6.01
CA GLU A 380 22.98 0.75 6.12
C GLU A 380 21.96 0.48 5.01
N VAL A 381 20.78 0.01 5.38
CA VAL A 381 19.66 -0.20 4.47
C VAL A 381 18.58 0.82 4.74
N THR A 382 18.02 1.39 3.66
CA THR A 382 16.80 2.18 3.73
C THR A 382 15.68 1.51 2.98
N ARG A 383 14.49 1.47 3.57
CA ARG A 383 13.27 0.99 2.93
C ARG A 383 12.15 2.01 3.03
N LYS A 384 11.52 2.33 1.91
CA LYS A 384 10.43 3.30 1.85
C LYS A 384 9.27 2.89 2.77
N LYS A 385 8.84 3.78 3.66
CA LYS A 385 7.69 3.53 4.54
C LYS A 385 6.38 3.64 3.76
N VAL A 386 5.70 2.52 3.58
CA VAL A 386 4.39 2.44 2.90
C VAL A 386 3.29 2.05 3.88
N ARG A 387 3.57 1.18 4.85
CA ARG A 387 2.62 0.67 5.86
C ARG A 387 3.27 0.55 7.22
N LYS A 388 2.45 0.34 8.25
CA LYS A 388 2.93 -0.03 9.59
C LYS A 388 3.63 -1.41 9.55
N PRO A 389 4.65 -1.67 10.38
CA PRO A 389 5.26 -3.00 10.48
C PRO A 389 4.32 -4.00 11.19
N LEU A 390 4.54 -5.29 10.98
CA LEU A 390 3.67 -6.37 11.46
C LEU A 390 3.41 -6.32 12.98
N TYR A 391 4.45 -6.03 13.77
CA TYR A 391 4.32 -5.98 15.23
C TYR A 391 3.36 -4.89 15.71
N GLU A 392 3.30 -3.74 15.03
CA GLU A 392 2.34 -2.67 15.34
C GLU A 392 0.90 -3.05 15.00
N MET A 393 0.68 -3.94 14.02
CA MET A 393 -0.67 -4.35 13.60
C MET A 393 -1.30 -5.40 14.53
N ILE A 394 -0.46 -6.13 15.26
CA ILE A 394 -0.90 -7.23 16.13
C ILE A 394 -1.09 -6.75 17.57
N THR A 395 -0.31 -5.76 18.01
CA THR A 395 -0.29 -5.25 19.40
C THR A 395 -1.41 -4.23 19.69
N VAL A 396 -2.57 -4.33 19.03
CA VAL A 396 -3.74 -3.48 19.28
C VAL A 396 -4.89 -4.29 19.86
#